data_AF-A0A3D3STT4-F1
#
_entry.id   AF-A0A3D3STT4-F1
#
_cell.length_a   1.000
_cell.length_b   1.000
_cell.length_c   1.000
_cell.angle_alpha   90.00
_cell.angle_beta   90.00
_cell.angle_gamma   90.00
#
_symmetry.space_group_name_H-M   'P 1'
#
loop_
_entity.id
_entity.type
_entity.pdbx_description
1 polymer ?
#
loop_
_entity_poly.entity_id
_entity_poly.type
_entity_poly.pdbx_seq_one_letter_code
_entity_poly.pdbx_strand_id
1 'polypeptide(L)'
;MTAATAQIAFRYRPHDSATGVTRTTAKRLAEVLGVDETQVIHLALHELATKVLPQYEADDGALTKTQLSQVKKSAPKAQSGKLRSSLFEIKST
;
A
#
# COMPACT_ATOMS: atom_id res chain seq x y z
N MET A 1 -2.00 -12.16 15.82
CA MET A 1 -1.50 -13.20 14.90
C MET A 1 -0.09 -12.82 14.50
N THR A 2 0.93 -13.49 15.05
CA THR A 2 2.30 -13.37 14.52
C THR A 2 2.33 -14.07 13.16
N ALA A 3 2.44 -13.30 12.08
CA ALA A 3 2.59 -13.86 10.75
C ALA A 3 3.88 -14.68 10.71
N ALA A 4 3.80 -15.94 10.27
CA ALA A 4 4.99 -16.72 10.01
C ALA A 4 5.83 -15.98 8.96
N THR A 5 7.13 -15.82 9.20
CA THR A 5 8.05 -15.21 8.23
C THR A 5 8.11 -16.07 6.97
N ALA A 6 7.34 -15.70 5.95
CA ALA A 6 7.41 -16.29 4.63
C ALA A 6 8.69 -15.80 3.94
N GLN A 7 9.60 -16.72 3.63
CA GLN A 7 10.87 -16.44 2.99
C GLN A 7 11.01 -17.25 1.71
N ILE A 8 11.61 -16.65 0.68
CA ILE A 8 11.98 -17.31 -0.57
C ILE A 8 13.48 -17.19 -0.79
N ALA A 9 14.12 -18.25 -1.30
CA ALA A 9 15.51 -18.19 -1.71
C ALA A 9 15.61 -17.49 -3.08
N PHE A 10 16.28 -16.34 -3.14
CA PHE A 10 16.46 -15.59 -4.37
C PHE A 10 17.78 -15.97 -5.06
N ARG A 11 17.71 -16.49 -6.28
CA ARG A 11 18.89 -16.87 -7.08
C ARG A 11 19.06 -15.93 -8.27
N TYR A 12 20.15 -15.16 -8.25
CA TYR A 12 20.56 -14.33 -9.38
C TYR A 12 20.88 -15.18 -10.62
N ARG A 13 20.65 -14.60 -11.80
CA ARG A 13 21.03 -15.22 -13.07
C ARG A 13 22.52 -14.97 -13.37
N PRO A 14 23.17 -15.86 -14.14
CA PRO A 14 24.56 -15.67 -14.54
C PRO A 14 24.74 -14.48 -15.49
N HIS A 15 23.69 -14.16 -16.27
CA HIS A 15 23.63 -13.04 -17.20
C HIS A 15 22.25 -12.38 -17.14
N ASP A 16 22.18 -11.09 -17.46
CA ASP A 16 20.91 -10.36 -17.54
C ASP A 16 20.07 -10.87 -18.73
N SER A 17 18.77 -10.97 -18.54
CA SER A 17 17.81 -11.41 -19.56
C SER A 17 16.46 -10.72 -19.38
N ALA A 18 15.51 -11.00 -20.28
CA ALA A 18 14.17 -10.42 -20.21
C ALA A 18 13.41 -10.70 -18.89
N THR A 19 13.77 -11.77 -18.17
CA THR A 19 13.06 -12.22 -16.96
C THR A 19 13.97 -12.37 -15.74
N GLY A 20 15.24 -11.95 -15.83
CA GLY A 20 16.17 -12.12 -14.73
C GLY A 20 17.36 -11.17 -14.79
N VAL A 21 17.90 -10.87 -13.63
CA VAL A 21 19.06 -10.01 -13.46
C VAL A 21 20.19 -10.73 -12.73
N THR A 22 21.40 -10.29 -13.02
CA THR A 22 22.64 -10.63 -12.33
C THR A 22 22.72 -9.89 -11.00
N ARG A 23 23.58 -10.41 -10.11
CA ARG A 23 23.87 -9.74 -8.84
C ARG A 23 24.55 -8.38 -9.04
N THR A 24 25.37 -8.25 -10.08
CA THR A 24 26.05 -6.99 -10.43
C THR A 24 25.05 -5.90 -10.76
N THR A 25 23.99 -6.24 -11.50
CA THR A 25 22.93 -5.29 -11.87
C THR A 25 22.09 -4.91 -10.66
N ALA A 26 21.72 -5.87 -9.81
CA ALA A 26 21.01 -5.58 -8.55
C ALA A 26 21.82 -4.68 -7.61
N LYS A 27 23.12 -4.90 -7.47
CA LYS A 27 24.00 -4.04 -6.65
C LYS A 27 24.09 -2.62 -7.18
N ARG A 28 24.25 -2.44 -8.49
CA ARG A 28 24.27 -1.10 -9.09
C ARG A 28 22.95 -0.36 -8.87
N LEU A 29 21.82 -1.06 -8.98
CA LEU A 29 20.51 -0.48 -8.65
C LEU A 29 20.44 -0.05 -7.18
N ALA A 30 20.92 -0.89 -6.28
CA ALA A 30 20.96 -0.61 -4.85
C ALA A 30 21.79 0.65 -4.55
N GLU A 31 22.99 0.76 -5.15
CA GLU A 31 23.87 1.94 -5.04
C GLU A 31 23.20 3.22 -5.57
N VAL A 32 22.58 3.17 -6.75
CA VAL A 32 21.92 4.33 -7.37
C VAL A 32 20.72 4.80 -6.56
N LEU A 33 19.98 3.87 -5.97
CA LEU A 33 18.79 4.16 -5.16
C LEU A 33 19.12 4.45 -3.69
N GLY A 34 20.36 4.24 -3.26
CA GLY A 34 20.77 4.41 -1.86
C GLY A 34 20.12 3.41 -0.90
N VAL A 35 19.79 2.20 -1.39
CA VAL A 35 19.17 1.12 -0.60
C VAL A 35 20.01 -0.16 -0.69
N ASP A 36 19.62 -1.21 0.03
CA ASP A 36 20.26 -2.54 -0.09
C ASP A 36 19.64 -3.43 -1.19
N GLU A 37 20.30 -4.54 -1.51
CA GLU A 37 19.84 -5.50 -2.53
C GLU A 37 18.42 -6.03 -2.23
N THR A 38 18.09 -6.28 -0.95
CA THR A 38 16.79 -6.82 -0.53
C THR A 38 15.68 -5.79 -0.75
N GLN A 39 15.95 -4.53 -0.46
CA GLN A 39 15.01 -3.43 -0.67
C GLN A 39 14.76 -3.17 -2.15
N VAL A 40 15.77 -3.30 -3.02
CA VAL A 40 15.58 -3.27 -4.47
C VAL A 40 14.61 -4.35 -4.92
N ILE A 41 14.75 -5.58 -4.40
CA ILE A 41 13.85 -6.69 -4.74
C ILE A 41 12.42 -6.38 -4.31
N HIS A 42 12.22 -5.85 -3.09
CA HIS A 42 10.90 -5.44 -2.62
C HIS A 42 10.29 -4.34 -3.49
N LEU A 43 11.08 -3.33 -3.87
CA LEU A 43 10.62 -2.23 -4.72
C LEU A 43 10.20 -2.74 -6.11
N ALA A 44 11.01 -3.60 -6.72
CA ALA A 44 10.70 -4.19 -8.03
C ALA A 44 9.43 -5.04 -7.99
N LEU A 45 9.24 -5.84 -6.93
CA LEU A 45 8.02 -6.63 -6.74
C LEU A 45 6.80 -5.74 -6.49
N HIS A 46 6.96 -4.65 -5.73
CA HIS A 46 5.89 -3.68 -5.55
C HIS A 46 5.49 -3.05 -6.89
N GLU A 47 6.47 -2.59 -7.67
CA GLU A 47 6.19 -1.98 -8.98
C GLU A 47 5.48 -2.97 -9.92
N LEU A 48 5.90 -4.24 -9.92
CA LEU A 48 5.22 -5.28 -10.68
C LEU A 48 3.80 -5.55 -10.16
N ALA A 49 3.61 -5.59 -8.85
CA ALA A 49 2.30 -5.75 -8.24
C ALA A 49 1.35 -4.62 -8.64
N THR A 50 1.81 -3.38 -8.60
CA THR A 50 1.05 -2.21 -9.05
C THR A 50 0.68 -2.29 -10.53
N LYS A 51 1.57 -2.83 -11.38
CA LYS A 51 1.30 -2.94 -12.83
C LYS A 51 0.38 -4.10 -13.21
N VAL A 52 0.43 -5.21 -12.45
CA VAL A 52 -0.18 -6.49 -12.86
C VAL A 52 -1.37 -6.89 -12.01
N LEU A 53 -1.35 -6.59 -10.72
CA LEU A 53 -2.45 -6.97 -9.83
C LEU A 53 -3.58 -5.93 -9.93
N PRO A 54 -4.85 -6.36 -9.84
CA PRO A 54 -5.97 -5.44 -9.73
C PRO A 54 -5.75 -4.50 -8.54
N GLN A 55 -5.67 -3.21 -8.81
CA GLN A 55 -5.69 -2.21 -7.76
C GLN A 55 -7.14 -1.98 -7.33
N TYR A 56 -7.34 -1.49 -6.11
CA TYR A 56 -8.62 -0.89 -5.78
C TYR A 56 -8.93 0.18 -6.82
N GLU A 57 -10.15 0.18 -7.33
CA GLU A 57 -10.65 1.28 -8.15
C GLU A 57 -10.38 2.59 -7.41
N ALA A 58 -9.93 3.60 -8.15
CA ALA A 58 -9.82 4.93 -7.58
C ALA A 58 -11.18 5.31 -6.98
N ASP A 59 -11.18 5.85 -5.77
CA ASP A 59 -12.44 6.27 -5.14
C ASP A 59 -13.17 7.24 -6.09
N ASP A 60 -14.49 7.07 -6.23
CA ASP A 60 -15.35 7.89 -7.12
C ASP A 60 -15.47 9.36 -6.66
N GLY A 61 -14.56 9.80 -5.78
CA GLY A 61 -14.53 11.09 -5.14
C GLY A 61 -15.48 11.17 -3.96
N ALA A 62 -15.76 12.40 -3.52
CA ALA A 62 -16.61 12.62 -2.37
C ALA A 62 -18.03 12.09 -2.60
N LEU A 63 -18.61 11.44 -1.58
CA LEU A 63 -20.00 10.97 -1.60
C LEU A 63 -20.95 12.08 -2.05
N THR A 64 -21.81 11.76 -3.01
CA THR A 64 -22.88 12.66 -3.44
C THR A 64 -23.83 12.97 -2.29
N LYS A 65 -24.52 14.12 -2.36
CA LYS A 65 -25.50 14.51 -1.33
C LYS A 65 -26.56 13.44 -1.09
N THR A 66 -26.97 12.71 -2.12
CA THR A 66 -27.95 11.61 -2.05
C THR A 66 -27.40 10.41 -1.29
N GLN A 67 -26.18 9.96 -1.63
CA GLN A 67 -25.49 8.88 -0.91
C GLN A 67 -25.29 9.25 0.57
N LEU A 68 -24.84 10.48 0.84
CA LEU A 68 -24.64 10.96 2.20
C LEU A 68 -25.96 11.01 2.99
N SER A 69 -27.07 11.32 2.33
CA SER A 69 -28.41 11.28 2.91
C SER A 69 -28.87 9.85 3.20
N GLN A 70 -28.57 8.89 2.34
CA GLN A 70 -28.87 7.48 2.55
C GLN A 70 -28.06 6.92 3.73
N VAL A 71 -26.75 7.22 3.80
CA VAL A 71 -25.90 6.83 4.93
C VAL A 71 -26.45 7.38 6.25
N LYS A 72 -26.87 8.66 6.28
CA LYS A 72 -27.49 9.27 7.48
C LYS A 72 -28.81 8.60 7.89
N LYS A 73 -29.59 8.09 6.93
CA LYS A 73 -30.86 7.37 7.20
C LYS A 73 -30.63 5.95 7.72
N SER A 74 -29.62 5.26 7.17
CA SER A 74 -29.29 3.88 7.52
C SER A 74 -28.43 3.76 8.78
N ALA A 75 -27.65 4.80 9.10
CA ALA A 75 -26.84 4.83 10.31
C ALA A 75 -27.74 4.85 11.55
N PRO A 76 -27.49 3.97 12.54
CA PRO A 76 -28.19 4.05 13.82
C PRO A 76 -27.92 5.42 14.45
N LYS A 77 -28.98 6.09 14.92
CA LYS A 77 -28.83 7.32 15.70
C LYS A 77 -27.90 7.01 16.86
N ALA A 78 -26.83 7.79 16.99
CA ALA A 78 -25.89 7.63 18.10
C ALA A 78 -26.66 7.63 19.42
N GLN A 79 -26.63 6.50 20.12
CA GLN A 79 -27.16 6.39 21.46
C GLN A 79 -26.28 7.28 22.34
N SER A 80 -26.83 8.44 22.74
CA SER A 80 -26.31 9.39 23.73
C SER A 80 -24.89 9.08 24.24
N GLY A 81 -23.88 9.46 23.46
CA GLY A 81 -22.47 9.27 23.80
C GLY A 81 -21.75 10.61 23.75
N LYS A 82 -21.01 10.95 24.81
CA LYS A 82 -20.17 12.15 24.85
C LYS A 82 -18.85 11.82 24.13
N LEU A 83 -18.44 12.66 23.18
CA LEU A 83 -17.16 12.54 22.48
C LEU A 83 -16.02 12.57 23.52
N ARG A 84 -15.24 11.48 23.64
CA ARG A 84 -14.14 11.38 24.62
C ARG A 84 -12.84 11.99 24.12
N SER A 85 -12.55 11.82 22.83
CA SER A 85 -11.35 12.34 22.17
C SER A 85 -11.56 12.37 20.66
N SER A 86 -11.02 13.38 19.99
CA SER A 86 -11.00 13.49 18.53
C SER A 86 -9.57 13.50 18.03
N LEU A 87 -9.32 12.79 16.93
CA LEU A 87 -8.04 12.80 16.22
C LEU A 87 -7.89 14.04 15.31
N PHE A 88 -9.00 14.70 15.03
CA PHE A 88 -9.06 15.95 14.28
C PHE A 88 -9.26 17.12 15.24
N GLU A 89 -8.58 18.24 14.98
CA GLU A 89 -8.87 19.51 15.66
C GLU A 89 -10.30 19.94 15.34
N ILE A 90 -11.18 19.89 16.35
CA ILE A 90 -12.54 20.38 16.22
C ILE A 90 -12.49 21.88 16.50
N LYS A 91 -12.49 22.70 15.44
CA LYS A 91 -12.70 24.15 15.58
C LYS A 91 -14.11 24.37 16.14
N SER A 92 -14.16 24.75 17.41
CA SER A 92 -15.38 25.25 18.04
C SER A 92 -15.56 26.70 17.57
N THR A 93 -16.63 26.96 16.83
CA THR A 93 -17.10 28.31 16.50
C THR A 93 -17.52 29.07 17.74
#